data_AF-A0A255H3Z2-F1
#
_entry.id   AF-A0A255H3Z2-F1
#
_cell.length_a   1.000
_cell.length_b   1.000
_cell.length_c   1.000
_cell.angle_alpha   90.00
_cell.angle_beta   90.00
_cell.angle_gamma   90.00
#
_symmetry.space_group_name_H-M   'P 1'
#
loop_
_entity.id
_entity.type
_entity.pdbx_description
1 polymer ?
#
loop_
_entity_poly.entity_id
_entity_poly.type
_entity_poly.pdbx_seq_one_letter_code
_entity_poly.pdbx_strand_id
1 'polypeptide(L)'
;MSDSAAQAVLRVGHVPGVTLTKWRTRWAERLTERLDVVELEQAKVRHALDEGEVDMCCVRLPIDTDGLHAIPLYEEVMVAWVSKEHPIAAFDTITLADLADETVLSEPDQVAIDRVNAGAVLLAPMSVARSASRRDLVHRPVVDAPPVPMVLAWPTDKDNPLISEFIGIVRGRTANSSRTDQERASRTAAVGQDRARRGGERSRRRSRRR
;
A
#
# COMPACT_ATOMS: atom_id res chain seq x y z
N MET A 1 -23.65 -32.39 -12.67
CA MET A 1 -23.27 -32.07 -11.29
C MET A 1 -21.82 -31.64 -11.35
N SER A 2 -21.60 -30.37 -11.64
CA SER A 2 -20.25 -29.85 -11.89
C SER A 2 -19.56 -29.65 -10.55
N ASP A 3 -18.39 -30.29 -10.45
CA ASP A 3 -17.46 -30.22 -9.34
C ASP A 3 -17.07 -28.75 -9.08
N SER A 4 -17.41 -28.26 -7.89
CA SER A 4 -17.05 -26.92 -7.43
C SER A 4 -15.58 -26.95 -7.05
N ALA A 5 -14.69 -26.88 -8.04
CA ALA A 5 -13.27 -26.65 -7.80
C ALA A 5 -13.14 -25.42 -6.89
N ALA A 6 -12.54 -25.60 -5.70
CA ALA A 6 -12.31 -24.51 -4.76
C ALA A 6 -11.59 -23.39 -5.50
N GLN A 7 -12.26 -22.26 -5.69
CA GLN A 7 -11.72 -21.09 -6.37
C GLN A 7 -10.43 -20.68 -5.68
N ALA A 8 -9.33 -20.56 -6.42
CA ALA A 8 -8.07 -20.12 -5.85
C ALA A 8 -8.25 -18.74 -5.18
N VAL A 9 -7.70 -18.60 -3.97
CA VAL A 9 -7.85 -17.40 -3.14
C VAL A 9 -6.47 -16.85 -2.81
N LEU A 10 -6.31 -15.52 -2.93
CA LEU A 10 -5.19 -14.80 -2.33
C LEU A 10 -5.68 -14.10 -1.05
N ARG A 11 -5.01 -14.37 0.08
CA ARG A 11 -5.31 -13.77 1.38
C ARG A 11 -4.32 -12.67 1.69
N VAL A 12 -4.79 -11.44 1.83
CA VAL A 12 -3.99 -10.26 2.10
C VAL A 12 -4.34 -9.72 3.48
N GLY A 13 -3.39 -9.82 4.40
CA GLY A 13 -3.45 -9.16 5.69
C GLY A 13 -3.24 -7.65 5.55
N HIS A 14 -3.81 -6.88 6.48
CA HIS A 14 -3.39 -5.50 6.69
C HIS A 14 -3.55 -5.10 8.15
N VAL A 15 -2.72 -4.17 8.60
CA VAL A 15 -2.87 -3.55 9.92
C VAL A 15 -3.94 -2.44 9.90
N PRO A 16 -4.46 -2.00 11.07
CA PRO A 16 -5.46 -0.93 11.12
C PRO A 16 -4.99 0.35 10.43
N GLY A 17 -5.91 1.09 9.82
CA GLY A 17 -5.64 2.33 9.08
C GLY A 17 -5.28 2.14 7.59
N VAL A 18 -5.09 0.91 7.13
CA VAL A 18 -4.80 0.61 5.72
C VAL A 18 -6.10 0.46 4.92
N THR A 19 -6.20 1.12 3.77
CA THR A 19 -7.35 0.98 2.85
C THR A 19 -6.92 0.32 1.55
N LEU A 20 -7.47 -0.86 1.24
CA LEU A 20 -7.11 -1.65 0.06
C LEU A 20 -8.12 -1.55 -1.11
N THR A 21 -9.14 -0.69 -1.02
CA THR A 21 -10.26 -0.61 -1.97
C THR A 21 -9.80 -0.57 -3.43
N LYS A 22 -8.84 0.30 -3.75
CA LYS A 22 -8.32 0.44 -5.13
C LYS A 22 -7.72 -0.86 -5.65
N TRP A 23 -6.96 -1.57 -4.84
CA TRP A 23 -6.33 -2.83 -5.24
C TRP A 23 -7.36 -3.96 -5.34
N ARG A 24 -8.36 -4.00 -4.43
CA ARG A 24 -9.49 -4.95 -4.54
C ARG A 24 -10.28 -4.77 -5.83
N THR A 25 -10.60 -3.52 -6.18
CA THR A 25 -11.28 -3.21 -7.45
C THR A 25 -10.44 -3.66 -8.65
N ARG A 26 -9.15 -3.30 -8.68
CA ARG A 26 -8.25 -3.72 -9.77
C ARG A 26 -8.03 -5.22 -9.85
N TRP A 27 -8.08 -5.93 -8.72
CA TRP A 27 -8.03 -7.38 -8.68
C TRP A 27 -9.27 -8.00 -9.32
N ALA A 28 -10.47 -7.61 -8.86
CA ALA A 28 -11.73 -8.13 -9.38
C ALA A 28 -11.96 -7.81 -10.87
N GLU A 29 -11.37 -6.71 -11.38
CA GLU A 29 -11.38 -6.38 -12.81
C GLU A 29 -10.49 -7.31 -13.67
N ARG A 30 -9.49 -7.96 -13.07
CA ARG A 30 -8.42 -8.66 -13.80
C ARG A 30 -8.41 -10.17 -13.60
N LEU A 31 -8.77 -10.61 -12.40
CA LEU A 31 -8.71 -12.00 -11.98
C LEU A 31 -10.10 -12.48 -11.58
N THR A 32 -10.37 -13.72 -11.91
CA THR A 32 -11.58 -14.41 -11.46
C THR A 32 -11.42 -14.93 -10.05
N GLU A 33 -10.19 -15.15 -9.61
CA GLU A 33 -9.78 -15.63 -8.29
C GLU A 33 -10.19 -14.66 -7.18
N ARG A 34 -10.48 -15.18 -5.99
CA ARG A 34 -10.95 -14.37 -4.86
C ARG A 34 -9.77 -13.67 -4.19
N LEU A 35 -9.98 -12.42 -3.78
CA LEU A 35 -9.07 -11.68 -2.92
C LEU A 35 -9.70 -11.49 -1.55
N ASP A 36 -9.19 -12.23 -0.58
CA ASP A 36 -9.58 -12.12 0.81
C ASP A 36 -8.70 -11.12 1.54
N VAL A 37 -9.35 -10.25 2.30
CA VAL A 37 -8.68 -9.18 3.02
C VAL A 37 -9.02 -9.34 4.50
N VAL A 38 -7.98 -9.39 5.32
CA VAL A 38 -8.09 -9.65 6.76
C VAL A 38 -7.35 -8.53 7.50
N GLU A 39 -8.04 -7.89 8.44
CA GLU A 39 -7.37 -6.96 9.36
C GLU A 39 -6.68 -7.75 10.47
N LEU A 40 -5.43 -7.41 10.77
CA LEU A 40 -4.58 -8.07 11.77
C LEU A 40 -4.00 -7.04 12.73
N GLU A 41 -3.88 -7.41 14.00
CA GLU A 41 -3.06 -6.65 14.96
C GLU A 41 -1.60 -6.66 14.52
N GLN A 42 -0.91 -5.51 14.64
CA GLN A 42 0.49 -5.35 14.25
C GLN A 42 1.39 -6.46 14.84
N ALA A 43 1.19 -6.80 16.11
CA ALA A 43 1.96 -7.83 16.82
C ALA A 43 1.73 -9.26 16.29
N LYS A 44 0.61 -9.52 15.61
CA LYS A 44 0.24 -10.85 15.09
C LYS A 44 0.68 -11.09 13.65
N VAL A 45 1.12 -10.04 12.93
CA VAL A 45 1.41 -10.14 11.49
C VAL A 45 2.48 -11.19 11.19
N ARG A 46 3.58 -11.23 11.95
CA ARG A 46 4.66 -12.20 11.72
C ARG A 46 4.15 -13.64 11.80
N HIS A 47 3.48 -13.96 12.90
CA HIS A 47 2.90 -15.27 13.13
C HIS A 47 1.89 -15.66 12.03
N ALA A 48 1.01 -14.73 11.63
CA ALA A 48 0.03 -14.99 10.58
C ALA A 48 0.68 -15.26 9.20
N LEU A 49 1.84 -14.67 8.91
CA LEU A 49 2.62 -14.97 7.70
C LEU A 49 3.28 -16.35 7.79
N ASP A 50 3.81 -16.72 8.96
CA ASP A 50 4.49 -17.99 9.22
C ASP A 50 3.54 -19.18 9.13
N GLU A 51 2.40 -19.08 9.79
CA GLU A 51 1.35 -20.12 9.78
C GLU A 51 0.58 -20.14 8.45
N GLY A 52 0.87 -19.20 7.55
CA GLY A 52 0.20 -19.09 6.27
C GLY A 52 -1.30 -18.77 6.39
N GLU A 53 -1.72 -18.10 7.47
CA GLU A 53 -3.07 -17.56 7.64
C GLU A 53 -3.36 -16.51 6.57
N VAL A 54 -2.34 -15.70 6.23
CA VAL A 54 -2.32 -14.78 5.09
C VAL A 54 -1.17 -15.11 4.16
N ASP A 55 -1.31 -14.74 2.89
CA ASP A 55 -0.29 -14.94 1.86
C ASP A 55 0.68 -13.77 1.76
N MET A 56 0.23 -12.59 2.18
CA MET A 56 1.01 -11.35 2.25
C MET A 56 0.33 -10.37 3.20
N CYS A 57 1.05 -9.37 3.71
CA CYS A 57 0.49 -8.39 4.64
C CYS A 57 0.99 -6.97 4.38
N CYS A 58 0.08 -5.99 4.41
CA CYS A 58 0.44 -4.58 4.53
C CYS A 58 0.72 -4.26 6.00
N VAL A 59 1.98 -3.98 6.34
CA VAL A 59 2.46 -3.91 7.73
C VAL A 59 3.45 -2.77 7.94
N ARG A 60 3.50 -2.23 9.16
CA ARG A 60 4.47 -1.21 9.56
C ARG A 60 5.78 -1.83 9.96
N LEU A 61 6.90 -1.17 9.70
CA LEU A 61 8.17 -1.51 10.32
C LEU A 61 8.32 -0.85 11.70
N PRO A 62 9.05 -1.48 12.65
CA PRO A 62 9.78 -2.73 12.50
C PRO A 62 8.93 -3.99 12.66
N ILE A 63 9.27 -5.04 11.91
CA ILE A 63 8.94 -6.44 12.17
C ILE A 63 10.18 -7.29 11.88
N ASP A 64 10.20 -8.53 12.34
CA ASP A 64 11.20 -9.50 11.88
C ASP A 64 10.95 -9.85 10.40
N THR A 65 11.89 -9.47 9.54
CA THR A 65 11.84 -9.66 8.09
C THR A 65 12.60 -10.88 7.60
N ASP A 66 13.16 -11.71 8.49
CA ASP A 66 13.90 -12.89 8.08
C ASP A 66 12.99 -13.87 7.31
N GLY A 67 13.44 -14.29 6.13
CA GLY A 67 12.64 -15.11 5.23
C GLY A 67 11.43 -14.40 4.60
N LEU A 68 11.35 -13.06 4.66
CA LEU A 68 10.31 -12.28 4.00
C LEU A 68 10.89 -11.43 2.85
N HIS A 69 10.17 -11.39 1.74
CA HIS A 69 10.21 -10.25 0.86
C HIS A 69 9.43 -9.10 1.50
N ALA A 70 9.94 -7.87 1.37
CA ALA A 70 9.24 -6.65 1.77
C ALA A 70 9.47 -5.55 0.72
N ILE A 71 8.39 -4.95 0.23
CA ILE A 71 8.48 -3.78 -0.67
C ILE A 71 7.88 -2.54 0.00
N PRO A 72 8.53 -1.38 -0.10
CA PRO A 72 8.00 -0.14 0.48
C PRO A 72 6.73 0.30 -0.26
N LEU A 73 5.77 0.79 0.49
CA LEU A 73 4.52 1.37 -0.02
C LEU A 73 4.53 2.90 0.14
N TYR A 74 4.64 3.36 1.38
CA TYR A 74 4.69 4.77 1.77
C TYR A 74 5.19 4.89 3.21
N GLU A 75 5.40 6.11 3.69
CA GLU A 75 5.72 6.39 5.09
C GLU A 75 4.53 7.06 5.78
N GLU A 76 4.27 6.67 7.04
CA GLU A 76 3.22 7.25 7.86
C GLU A 76 3.75 8.36 8.76
N VAL A 77 2.97 9.42 8.85
CA VAL A 77 3.17 10.51 9.80
C VAL A 77 2.61 10.09 11.16
N MET A 78 3.39 10.29 12.21
CA MET A 78 2.95 10.11 13.59
C MET A 78 2.14 11.31 14.07
N VAL A 79 1.07 11.04 14.81
CA VAL A 79 0.19 12.07 15.38
C VAL A 79 -0.07 11.80 16.86
N ALA A 80 -0.17 12.86 17.65
CA ALA A 80 -0.75 12.82 18.98
C ALA A 80 -2.27 12.95 18.85
N TRP A 81 -2.98 11.90 19.24
CA TRP A 81 -4.43 11.84 19.26
C TRP A 81 -4.92 12.12 20.68
N VAL A 82 -5.67 13.21 20.84
CA VAL A 82 -6.06 13.78 22.14
C VAL A 82 -7.54 14.15 22.17
N SER A 83 -8.09 14.31 23.38
CA SER A 83 -9.39 14.97 23.57
C SER A 83 -9.35 16.41 23.05
N LYS A 84 -10.47 16.92 22.52
CA LYS A 84 -10.62 18.33 22.13
C LYS A 84 -10.42 19.31 23.29
N GLU A 85 -10.57 18.85 24.52
CA GLU A 85 -10.39 19.65 25.74
C GLU A 85 -8.93 19.65 26.22
N HIS A 86 -8.07 18.80 25.63
CA HIS A 86 -6.66 18.70 25.99
C HIS A 86 -5.88 19.94 25.49
N PRO A 87 -4.91 20.49 26.26
CA PRO A 87 -4.11 21.65 25.82
C PRO A 87 -3.44 21.49 24.44
N ILE A 88 -2.92 20.31 24.12
CA ILE A 88 -2.38 19.95 22.79
C ILE A 88 -3.37 20.27 21.64
N ALA A 89 -4.68 20.18 21.86
CA ALA A 89 -5.67 20.45 20.83
C ALA A 89 -5.62 21.89 20.29
N ALA A 90 -5.07 22.83 21.06
CA ALA A 90 -4.92 24.24 20.67
C ALA A 90 -3.79 24.50 19.66
N PHE A 91 -2.86 23.55 19.49
CA PHE A 91 -1.75 23.68 18.52
C PHE A 91 -2.13 23.05 17.19
N ASP A 92 -1.50 23.47 16.09
CA ASP A 92 -1.67 22.82 14.78
C ASP A 92 -0.75 21.60 14.61
N THR A 93 0.45 21.68 15.20
CA THR A 93 1.48 20.64 15.22
C THR A 93 2.21 20.69 16.56
N ILE A 94 2.82 19.59 16.97
CA ILE A 94 3.63 19.49 18.19
C ILE A 94 4.94 18.75 17.92
N THR A 95 5.81 18.71 18.91
CA THR A 95 7.05 17.94 18.96
C THR A 95 6.97 16.81 19.99
N LEU A 96 7.92 15.89 19.96
CA LEU A 96 8.05 14.84 20.99
C LEU A 96 8.34 15.45 22.36
N ALA A 97 9.02 16.60 22.43
CA ALA A 97 9.28 17.30 23.68
C ALA A 97 7.99 17.80 24.35
N ASP A 98 6.98 18.19 23.57
CA ASP A 98 5.67 18.60 24.08
C ASP A 98 4.89 17.45 24.73
N LEU A 99 5.31 16.20 24.51
CA LEU A 99 4.71 15.00 25.09
C LEU A 99 5.45 14.49 26.34
N ALA A 100 6.54 15.13 26.76
CA ALA A 100 7.41 14.61 27.80
C ALA A 100 6.73 14.48 29.18
N ASP A 101 5.79 15.38 29.47
CA ASP A 101 5.02 15.41 30.72
C ASP A 101 3.66 14.72 30.61
N GLU A 102 3.35 14.13 29.44
CA GLU A 102 2.05 13.54 29.15
C GLU A 102 2.02 12.03 29.42
N THR A 103 0.83 11.51 29.71
CA THR A 103 0.62 10.05 29.71
C THR A 103 0.45 9.57 28.27
N VAL A 104 1.56 9.13 27.65
CA VAL A 104 1.56 8.67 26.25
C VAL A 104 1.25 7.17 26.14
N LEU A 105 0.28 6.85 25.29
CA LEU A 105 -0.11 5.50 24.88
C LEU A 105 0.30 5.29 23.42
N SER A 106 0.65 4.07 23.05
CA SER A 106 1.04 3.71 21.68
C SER A 106 0.07 2.76 20.98
N GLU A 107 -0.69 1.98 21.75
CA GLU A 107 -1.62 0.98 21.23
C GLU A 107 -3.02 1.59 21.07
N PRO A 108 -3.56 1.67 19.84
CA PRO A 108 -4.84 2.32 19.56
C PRO A 108 -6.02 1.37 19.76
N ASP A 109 -6.18 0.83 20.97
CA ASP A 109 -7.33 0.01 21.35
C ASP A 109 -8.44 0.83 22.03
N GLN A 110 -9.58 0.20 22.33
CA GLN A 110 -10.70 0.89 22.96
C GLN A 110 -10.33 1.45 24.36
N VAL A 111 -9.49 0.75 25.11
CA VAL A 111 -9.07 1.18 26.46
C VAL A 111 -8.20 2.44 26.36
N ALA A 112 -7.31 2.49 25.38
CA ALA A 112 -6.50 3.67 25.10
C ALA A 112 -7.36 4.86 24.72
N ILE A 113 -8.39 4.66 23.90
CA ILE A 113 -9.30 5.75 23.53
C ILE A 113 -10.06 6.27 24.76
N ASP A 114 -10.54 5.39 25.64
CA ASP A 114 -11.23 5.81 26.86
C ASP A 114 -10.28 6.61 27.79
N ARG A 115 -9.00 6.23 27.84
CA ARG A 115 -7.96 6.97 28.58
C ARG A 115 -7.62 8.31 27.94
N VAL A 116 -7.68 8.43 26.61
CA VAL A 116 -7.51 9.73 25.93
C VAL A 116 -8.59 10.72 26.36
N ASN A 117 -9.83 10.26 26.50
CA ASN A 117 -10.91 11.08 27.04
C ASN A 117 -10.70 11.47 28.52
N ALA A 118 -9.90 10.71 29.26
CA ALA A 118 -9.46 11.04 30.61
C ALA A 118 -8.19 11.90 30.67
N GLY A 119 -7.68 12.38 29.53
CA GLY A 119 -6.52 13.27 29.44
C GLY A 119 -5.20 12.60 29.04
N ALA A 120 -5.18 11.32 28.66
CA ALA A 120 -4.00 10.72 28.06
C ALA A 120 -3.79 11.18 26.60
N VAL A 121 -2.58 10.97 26.07
CA VAL A 121 -2.25 11.18 24.66
C VAL A 121 -2.02 9.84 24.00
N LEU A 122 -2.66 9.57 22.86
CA LEU A 122 -2.39 8.38 22.05
C LEU A 122 -1.49 8.77 20.87
N LEU A 123 -0.22 8.37 20.92
CA LEU A 123 0.74 8.55 19.83
C LEU A 123 0.61 7.40 18.83
N ALA A 124 0.03 7.67 17.67
CA ALA A 124 -0.28 6.65 16.67
C ALA A 124 -0.05 7.17 15.24
N PRO A 125 0.02 6.27 14.24
CA PRO A 125 0.03 6.68 12.83
C PRO A 125 -1.25 7.42 12.45
N MET A 126 -1.13 8.47 11.63
CA MET A 126 -2.26 9.30 11.19
C MET A 126 -3.37 8.48 10.49
N SER A 127 -3.00 7.42 9.79
CA SER A 127 -3.96 6.53 9.12
C SER A 127 -4.92 5.87 10.10
N VAL A 128 -4.43 5.44 11.27
CA VAL A 128 -5.23 4.85 12.35
C VAL A 128 -6.17 5.89 12.96
N ALA A 129 -5.64 7.07 13.29
CA ALA A 129 -6.44 8.16 13.86
C ALA A 129 -7.57 8.60 12.91
N ARG A 130 -7.32 8.59 11.59
CA ARG A 130 -8.35 8.89 10.58
C ARG A 130 -9.38 7.77 10.45
N SER A 131 -8.97 6.50 10.44
CA SER A 131 -9.91 5.39 10.31
C SER A 131 -10.84 5.25 11.52
N ALA A 132 -10.32 5.52 12.72
CA ALA A 132 -11.07 5.43 13.97
C ALA A 132 -11.59 6.81 14.45
N SER A 133 -11.71 7.79 13.53
CA SER A 133 -12.08 9.17 13.85
C SER A 133 -13.31 9.27 14.74
N ARG A 134 -13.22 10.06 15.81
CA ARG A 134 -14.32 10.36 16.73
C ARG A 134 -14.55 11.87 16.85
N ARG A 135 -15.77 12.27 17.20
CA ARG A 135 -16.16 13.70 17.22
C ARG A 135 -15.54 14.47 18.38
N ASP A 136 -15.23 13.81 19.47
CA ASP A 136 -14.65 14.34 20.71
C ASP A 136 -13.11 14.40 20.68
N LEU A 137 -12.48 13.80 19.68
CA LEU A 137 -11.03 13.71 19.58
C LEU A 137 -10.48 14.50 18.39
N VAL A 138 -9.23 14.95 18.50
CA VAL A 138 -8.46 15.59 17.44
C VAL A 138 -7.04 15.04 17.42
N HIS A 139 -6.39 15.04 16.26
CA HIS A 139 -5.00 14.61 16.13
C HIS A 139 -4.11 15.76 15.66
N ARG A 140 -2.89 15.84 16.21
CA ARG A 140 -1.84 16.80 15.85
C ARG A 140 -0.60 16.09 15.34
N PRO A 141 -0.08 16.44 14.15
CA PRO A 141 1.19 15.91 13.68
C PRO A 141 2.31 16.16 14.68
N VAL A 142 3.11 15.13 14.93
CA VAL A 142 4.35 15.23 15.70
C VAL A 142 5.50 15.37 14.71
N VAL A 143 6.02 16.58 14.55
CA VAL A 143 6.85 16.95 13.38
C VAL A 143 8.27 16.42 13.43
N ASP A 144 8.75 16.06 14.61
CA ASP A 144 10.08 15.49 14.89
C ASP A 144 10.01 13.99 15.25
N ALA A 145 8.83 13.38 15.15
CA ALA A 145 8.69 11.93 15.28
C ALA A 145 9.25 11.22 14.03
N PRO A 146 10.01 10.11 14.19
CA PRO A 146 10.46 9.33 13.06
C PRO A 146 9.27 8.84 12.21
N PRO A 147 9.38 8.88 10.87
CA PRO A 147 8.36 8.31 10.00
C PRO A 147 8.27 6.80 10.22
N VAL A 148 7.07 6.23 10.03
CA VAL A 148 6.82 4.80 10.16
C VAL A 148 6.65 4.18 8.77
N PRO A 149 7.62 3.41 8.25
CA PRO A 149 7.51 2.81 6.93
C PRO A 149 6.41 1.76 6.87
N MET A 150 5.54 1.85 5.87
CA MET A 150 4.58 0.82 5.48
C MET A 150 5.15 -0.02 4.35
N VAL A 151 5.11 -1.34 4.52
CA VAL A 151 5.58 -2.30 3.53
C VAL A 151 4.48 -3.30 3.19
N LEU A 152 4.56 -3.90 2.00
CA LEU A 152 3.89 -5.15 1.69
C LEU A 152 4.91 -6.27 1.86
N ALA A 153 4.67 -7.18 2.80
CA ALA A 153 5.55 -8.28 3.15
C ALA A 153 4.94 -9.66 2.83
N TRP A 154 5.75 -10.63 2.42
CA TRP A 154 5.33 -12.02 2.16
C TRP A 154 6.51 -13.01 2.23
N PRO A 155 6.29 -14.30 2.53
CA PRO A 155 7.37 -15.29 2.64
C PRO A 155 8.14 -15.49 1.32
N THR A 156 9.47 -15.68 1.39
CA THR A 156 10.33 -15.85 0.21
C THR A 156 10.18 -17.20 -0.48
N ASP A 157 9.74 -18.22 0.24
CA ASP A 157 9.58 -19.60 -0.23
C ASP A 157 8.19 -19.88 -0.85
N LYS A 158 7.32 -18.86 -0.89
CA LYS A 158 5.94 -18.99 -1.39
C LYS A 158 5.87 -18.78 -2.89
N ASP A 159 5.87 -19.87 -3.65
CA ASP A 159 5.61 -19.85 -5.10
C ASP A 159 4.10 -19.85 -5.39
N ASN A 160 3.50 -18.66 -5.36
CA ASN A 160 2.09 -18.46 -5.70
C ASN A 160 1.97 -17.40 -6.82
N PRO A 161 1.51 -17.76 -8.03
CA PRO A 161 1.34 -16.82 -9.14
C PRO A 161 0.46 -15.61 -8.79
N LEU A 162 -0.52 -15.79 -7.90
CA LEU A 162 -1.40 -14.71 -7.44
C LEU A 162 -0.65 -13.61 -6.67
N ILE A 163 0.45 -13.94 -5.98
CA ILE A 163 1.32 -12.97 -5.31
C ILE A 163 1.95 -12.04 -6.36
N SER A 164 2.48 -12.60 -7.44
CA SER A 164 3.12 -11.83 -8.52
C SER A 164 2.14 -10.91 -9.24
N GLU A 165 0.90 -11.36 -9.45
CA GLU A 165 -0.18 -10.54 -10.01
C GLU A 165 -0.58 -9.39 -9.08
N PHE A 166 -0.73 -9.66 -7.78
CA PHE A 166 -1.06 -8.64 -6.79
C PHE A 166 0.03 -7.58 -6.67
N ILE A 167 1.31 -7.99 -6.62
CA ILE A 167 2.45 -7.06 -6.66
C ILE A 167 2.40 -6.19 -7.92
N GLY A 168 1.93 -6.74 -9.05
CA GLY A 168 1.71 -5.96 -10.27
C GLY A 168 0.66 -4.88 -10.11
N ILE A 169 -0.47 -5.20 -9.48
CA ILE A 169 -1.53 -4.23 -9.17
C ILE A 169 -1.02 -3.16 -8.20
N VAL A 170 -0.30 -3.54 -7.15
CA VAL A 170 0.29 -2.64 -6.14
C VAL A 170 1.23 -1.63 -6.80
N ARG A 171 2.10 -2.10 -7.69
CA ARG A 171 3.04 -1.27 -8.47
C ARG A 171 2.38 -0.50 -9.61
N GLY A 172 1.06 -0.59 -9.75
CA GLY A 172 0.31 0.14 -10.77
C GLY A 172 0.49 -0.38 -12.20
N ARG A 173 1.05 -1.58 -12.40
CA ARG A 173 1.08 -2.22 -13.73
C ARG A 173 -0.36 -2.31 -14.23
N THR A 174 -0.63 -1.76 -15.41
CA THR A 174 -1.95 -1.88 -16.06
C THR A 174 -2.04 -3.24 -16.75
N ALA A 175 -3.26 -3.77 -16.93
CA ALA A 175 -3.49 -5.08 -17.56
C ALA A 175 -2.90 -5.20 -18.99
N ASN A 176 -2.57 -4.08 -19.63
CA ASN A 176 -2.05 -4.00 -21.00
C ASN A 176 -0.52 -3.73 -21.11
N SER A 177 0.20 -3.61 -20.00
CA SER A 177 1.54 -2.97 -20.00
C SER A 177 2.73 -3.84 -20.45
N SER A 178 2.54 -5.00 -21.08
CA SER A 178 3.67 -5.77 -21.64
C SER A 178 3.51 -6.11 -23.12
N ARG A 179 2.29 -6.46 -23.56
CA ARG A 179 2.03 -6.82 -24.97
C ARG A 179 1.68 -5.61 -25.83
N THR A 180 0.89 -4.67 -25.32
CA THR A 180 0.39 -3.56 -26.13
C THR A 180 1.45 -2.49 -26.37
N ASP A 181 2.39 -2.30 -25.45
CA ASP A 181 3.52 -1.37 -25.61
C ASP A 181 4.58 -1.91 -26.59
N GLN A 182 4.87 -3.21 -26.56
CA GLN A 182 5.73 -3.86 -27.57
C GLN A 182 5.06 -3.89 -28.95
N GLU A 183 3.74 -4.09 -29.03
CA GLU A 183 2.98 -3.99 -30.29
C GLU A 183 2.85 -2.55 -30.81
N ARG A 184 2.67 -1.54 -29.94
CA ARG A 184 2.70 -0.12 -30.34
C ARG A 184 4.09 0.30 -30.77
N ALA A 185 5.14 -0.13 -30.06
CA ALA A 185 6.52 0.18 -30.42
C ALA A 185 6.89 -0.44 -31.78
N SER A 186 6.52 -1.69 -32.02
CA SER A 186 6.76 -2.37 -33.31
C SER A 186 5.92 -1.79 -34.45
N ARG A 187 4.65 -1.43 -34.24
CA ARG A 187 3.84 -0.75 -35.27
C ARG A 187 4.37 0.65 -35.58
N THR A 188 4.78 1.42 -34.57
CA THR A 188 5.37 2.76 -34.76
C THR A 188 6.70 2.67 -35.51
N ALA A 189 7.55 1.68 -35.18
CA ALA A 189 8.80 1.42 -35.88
C ALA A 189 8.58 1.00 -37.35
N ALA A 190 7.59 0.15 -37.63
CA ALA A 190 7.24 -0.27 -38.99
C ALA A 190 6.73 0.89 -39.87
N VAL A 191 5.91 1.79 -39.31
CA VAL A 191 5.41 2.99 -40.02
C VAL A 191 6.54 3.99 -40.31
N GLY A 192 7.50 4.14 -39.38
CA GLY A 192 8.69 4.98 -39.58
C GLY A 192 9.58 4.47 -40.72
N GLN A 193 9.78 3.15 -40.80
CA GLN A 193 10.59 2.52 -41.85
C GLN A 193 9.95 2.60 -43.25
N ASP A 194 8.62 2.48 -43.38
CA ASP A 194 7.92 2.62 -44.67
C ASP A 194 7.99 4.07 -45.19
N ARG A 195 7.86 5.07 -44.30
CA ARG A 195 8.02 6.48 -44.67
C ARG A 195 9.45 6.82 -45.10
N ALA A 196 10.46 6.29 -44.42
CA ALA A 196 11.86 6.49 -44.78
C ALA A 196 12.21 5.86 -46.14
N ARG A 197 11.69 4.65 -46.43
CA ARG A 197 11.86 3.99 -47.75
C ARG A 197 11.23 4.79 -48.88
N ARG A 198 9.98 5.23 -48.73
CA ARG A 198 9.29 6.04 -49.76
C ARG A 198 9.93 7.42 -49.99
N GLY A 199 10.49 8.03 -48.94
CA GLY A 199 11.23 9.30 -49.04
C GLY A 199 12.56 9.15 -49.79
N GLY A 200 13.33 8.10 -49.51
CA GLY A 200 14.60 7.81 -50.19
C GLY A 200 14.41 7.50 -51.68
N GLU A 201 13.33 6.82 -52.04
CA GLU A 201 13.02 6.42 -53.42
C GLU A 201 12.59 7.62 -54.29
N ARG A 202 11.88 8.59 -53.70
CA ARG A 202 11.55 9.88 -54.36
C ARG A 202 12.78 10.78 -54.55
N SER A 203 13.71 10.78 -53.59
CA SER A 203 14.96 11.56 -53.70
C SER A 203 15.87 11.00 -54.80
N ARG A 204 16.03 9.66 -54.85
CA ARG A 204 16.83 8.99 -55.91
C ARG A 204 16.25 9.20 -57.32
N ARG A 205 14.92 9.22 -57.48
CA ARG A 205 14.27 9.52 -58.77
C ARG A 205 14.48 10.95 -59.27
N ARG A 206 14.65 11.93 -58.38
CA ARG A 206 14.95 13.33 -58.76
C ARG A 206 16.41 13.53 -59.16
N SER A 207 17.35 12.77 -58.58
CA SER A 207 18.77 12.87 -58.91
C SER A 207 19.17 12.28 -60.28
N ARG A 208 18.33 11.42 -60.87
CA ARG A 208 18.59 10.78 -62.19
C ARG A 208 18.03 11.54 -63.40
N ARG A 209 17.47 12.73 -63.19
CA ARG A 209 16.83 13.56 -64.24
C ARG A 209 17.54 14.89 -64.49
N ARG A 210 18.80 15.02 -64.06
CA ARG A 210 19.69 16.16 -64.35
C ARG A 210 20.94 15.68 -65.04
#